data_AF-Q1ITP8-F1
#
_entry.id   AF-Q1ITP8-F1
#
_cell.length_a   1.000
_cell.length_b   1.000
_cell.length_c   1.000
_cell.angle_alpha   90.00
_cell.angle_beta   90.00
_cell.angle_gamma   90.00
#
_symmetry.space_group_name_H-M   'P 1'
#
loop_
_entity.id
_entity.type
_entity.pdbx_description
1 polymer ?
#
loop_
_entity_poly.entity_id
_entity_poly.type
_entity_poly.pdbx_seq_one_letter_code
_entity_poly.pdbx_strand_id
1 'polypeptide(L)'
;MSRLGLFAILSMVIGVGQAVAATHPVPLDPKTDSAKCIECHGEKSKGKNVHSAIAMGCTSCHEVRVNRNITRVKLVATTTSGVCFTCHADKKASEIKGQVHAPAVRDCVKCHDPHQSDNKNQLLKPTSGETSKENICLTCHTKGMNVPQGGSRHAALDMGCETCHVTHKTGERGKREFDNHLTKDAPGLCLDCHDAKDASLQKAHQGQPFGTADCLTCHDPHQSKSPKLMQAFQHMPFEGRQCDACHSAPKDGKVVLTAADSKAVCVTCHAEKAEQIEKAKVQHPGAMGDCTTCHNPHAGKQPAFPTPNGVAACTSCHSDQAELQKTKAHLHQPAFQQGCATCHEPHGGENQHLLRAASTNALCLECHGPDPQPKKLEADHLVTIFNDKVKLPENYFQQVPTLPIKYGRGHPVEGHPVSDIMDLTDGNKVVKSINCLTCHQPHASAKDNLLVKDQEANGKFCETCHSTQAAPQPTTPKTGPKTTPTK
;
A
#
# COMPACT_ATOMS: atom_id res chain seq x y z
N MET A 1 15.55 -45.83 -57.76
CA MET A 1 16.82 -45.07 -57.87
C MET A 1 16.97 -44.23 -56.61
N SER A 2 18.13 -44.38 -55.94
CA SER A 2 18.85 -43.49 -54.99
C SER A 2 18.15 -42.26 -54.37
N ARG A 3 18.43 -41.81 -53.13
CA ARG A 3 19.36 -42.17 -52.05
C ARG A 3 19.02 -41.30 -50.82
N LEU A 4 19.35 -41.82 -49.64
CA LEU A 4 19.51 -41.20 -48.32
C LEU A 4 19.84 -39.68 -48.30
N GLY A 5 19.18 -38.95 -47.40
CA GLY A 5 19.53 -37.60 -46.95
C GLY A 5 19.41 -37.47 -45.43
N LEU A 6 20.53 -37.15 -44.79
CA LEU A 6 20.86 -37.14 -43.37
C LEU A 6 20.07 -36.09 -42.56
N PHE A 7 19.47 -36.45 -41.42
CA PHE A 7 18.94 -35.52 -40.42
C PHE A 7 20.09 -34.94 -39.58
N ALA A 8 20.39 -33.66 -39.75
CA ALA A 8 21.32 -32.92 -38.89
C ALA A 8 20.57 -32.33 -37.70
N ILE A 9 20.93 -32.75 -36.49
CA ILE A 9 20.46 -32.18 -35.22
C ILE A 9 21.20 -30.85 -35.01
N LEU A 10 20.47 -29.73 -35.15
CA LEU A 10 21.00 -28.40 -34.87
C LEU A 10 20.89 -28.12 -33.36
N SER A 11 21.96 -28.38 -32.62
CA SER A 11 22.11 -27.97 -31.22
C SER A 11 22.17 -26.44 -31.14
N MET A 12 21.08 -25.82 -30.70
CA MET A 12 21.02 -24.38 -30.42
C MET A 12 21.75 -24.08 -29.11
N VAL A 13 23.04 -23.73 -29.22
CA VAL A 13 23.81 -23.18 -28.10
C VAL A 13 23.28 -21.78 -27.80
N ILE A 14 22.51 -21.65 -26.72
CA ILE A 14 22.15 -20.35 -26.14
C ILE A 14 23.42 -19.76 -25.55
N GLY A 15 24.12 -18.94 -26.35
CA GLY A 15 25.21 -18.12 -25.89
C GLY A 15 24.67 -17.04 -24.95
N VAL A 16 24.89 -17.23 -23.65
CA VAL A 16 24.76 -16.17 -22.65
C VAL A 16 25.80 -15.09 -23.00
N GLY A 17 25.37 -14.02 -23.66
CA GLY A 17 26.21 -12.86 -23.92
C GLY A 17 26.62 -12.23 -22.59
N GLN A 18 27.85 -12.48 -22.17
CA GLN A 18 28.47 -11.74 -21.07
C GLN A 18 28.55 -10.27 -21.47
N ALA A 19 27.95 -9.39 -20.66
CA ALA A 19 28.03 -7.95 -20.85
C ALA A 19 29.51 -7.50 -20.78
N VAL A 20 30.11 -7.23 -21.94
CA VAL A 20 31.46 -6.68 -22.02
C VAL A 20 31.37 -5.21 -21.64
N ALA A 21 32.01 -4.82 -20.53
CA ALA A 21 32.10 -3.42 -20.11
C ALA A 21 32.64 -2.56 -21.27
N ALA A 22 31.90 -1.52 -21.65
CA ALA A 22 32.22 -0.66 -22.79
C ALA A 22 33.64 -0.08 -22.67
N THR A 23 34.43 -0.18 -23.74
CA THR A 23 35.76 0.41 -23.86
C THR A 23 35.65 1.89 -24.25
N HIS A 24 36.47 2.73 -23.65
CA HIS A 24 36.54 4.15 -24.03
C HIS A 24 37.09 4.27 -25.47
N PRO A 25 36.49 5.09 -26.35
CA PRO A 25 36.84 5.14 -27.77
C PRO A 25 38.24 5.70 -28.06
N VAL A 26 38.82 6.44 -27.11
CA VAL A 26 40.17 7.01 -27.21
C VAL A 26 41.07 6.38 -26.15
N PRO A 27 42.25 5.83 -26.51
CA PRO A 27 43.25 5.42 -25.52
C PRO A 27 43.73 6.62 -24.71
N LEU A 28 43.69 6.52 -23.38
CA LEU A 28 44.12 7.57 -22.46
C LEU A 28 45.45 7.18 -21.79
N ASP A 29 46.23 8.17 -21.38
CA ASP A 29 47.40 7.94 -20.53
C ASP A 29 46.94 7.43 -19.15
N PRO A 30 47.61 6.45 -18.51
CA PRO A 30 47.28 6.01 -17.15
C PRO A 30 47.26 7.13 -16.10
N LYS A 31 47.97 8.25 -16.35
CA LYS A 31 48.03 9.45 -15.51
C LYS A 31 47.10 10.58 -15.99
N THR A 32 46.15 10.28 -16.87
CA THR A 32 45.16 11.26 -17.36
C THR A 32 44.43 11.91 -16.19
N ASP A 33 44.32 13.23 -16.21
CA ASP A 33 43.66 14.02 -15.18
C ASP A 33 42.31 14.60 -15.66
N SER A 34 41.64 15.30 -14.76
CA SER A 34 40.32 15.87 -15.05
C SER A 34 40.36 17.00 -16.08
N ALA A 35 41.46 17.75 -16.17
CA ALA A 35 41.61 18.81 -17.15
C ALA A 35 41.62 18.23 -18.56
N LYS A 36 42.33 17.11 -18.75
CA LYS A 36 42.38 16.40 -20.03
C LYS A 36 41.02 15.80 -20.42
N CYS A 37 40.26 15.29 -19.45
CA CYS A 37 38.90 14.78 -19.72
C CYS A 37 37.97 15.87 -20.27
N ILE A 38 38.04 17.09 -19.73
CA ILE A 38 37.16 18.21 -20.08
C ILE A 38 37.46 18.79 -21.47
N GLU A 39 38.64 18.55 -22.04
CA GLU A 39 38.93 18.92 -23.43
C GLU A 39 37.93 18.28 -24.42
N CYS A 40 37.47 17.05 -24.14
CA CYS A 40 36.46 16.35 -24.94
C CYS A 40 35.07 16.31 -24.29
N HIS A 41 34.99 16.32 -22.94
CA HIS A 41 33.73 16.24 -22.18
C HIS A 41 33.36 17.57 -21.52
N GLY A 42 33.66 18.68 -22.19
CA GLY A 42 33.44 20.03 -21.68
C GLY A 42 31.99 20.28 -21.25
N GLU A 43 31.03 19.68 -21.95
CA GLU A 43 29.60 19.76 -21.68
C GLU A 43 29.21 19.21 -20.30
N LYS A 44 29.98 18.27 -19.73
CA LYS A 44 29.70 17.73 -18.39
C LYS A 44 29.94 18.77 -17.29
N SER A 45 30.85 19.70 -17.54
CA SER A 45 31.22 20.78 -16.62
C SER A 45 30.51 22.10 -16.88
N LYS A 46 29.64 22.16 -17.90
CA LYS A 46 29.01 23.39 -18.38
C LYS A 46 27.50 23.23 -18.37
N GLY A 47 26.81 24.07 -17.62
CA GLY A 47 25.36 24.06 -17.48
C GLY A 47 24.91 25.06 -16.42
N LYS A 48 23.59 25.28 -16.30
CA LYS A 48 23.07 26.21 -15.28
C LYS A 48 23.30 25.70 -13.86
N ASN A 49 23.14 24.40 -13.64
CA ASN A 49 23.33 23.76 -12.34
C ASN A 49 24.34 22.62 -12.50
N VAL A 50 25.62 22.94 -12.33
CA VAL A 50 26.69 21.95 -12.33
C VAL A 50 26.81 21.33 -10.93
N HIS A 51 26.96 20.01 -10.87
CA HIS A 51 27.17 19.28 -9.62
C HIS A 51 28.53 19.68 -9.02
N SER A 52 28.54 20.11 -7.76
CA SER A 52 29.73 20.64 -7.10
C SER A 52 30.90 19.64 -7.06
N ALA A 53 30.61 18.33 -7.04
CA ALA A 53 31.66 17.30 -7.06
C ALA A 53 32.51 17.30 -8.34
N ILE A 54 32.06 17.94 -9.44
CA ILE A 54 32.92 18.09 -10.63
C ILE A 54 34.20 18.88 -10.31
N ALA A 55 34.10 19.85 -9.39
CA ALA A 55 35.27 20.61 -8.93
C ALA A 55 36.27 19.75 -8.14
N MET A 56 35.85 18.59 -7.61
CA MET A 56 36.73 17.61 -6.95
C MET A 56 37.52 16.76 -7.94
N GLY A 57 37.26 16.91 -9.24
CA GLY A 57 37.87 16.13 -10.32
C GLY A 57 37.08 14.86 -10.65
N CYS A 58 37.11 14.46 -11.93
CA CYS A 58 36.41 13.30 -12.47
C CYS A 58 36.80 12.00 -11.76
N THR A 59 38.04 11.89 -11.28
CA THR A 59 38.58 10.69 -10.63
C THR A 59 38.06 10.48 -9.20
N SER A 60 37.34 11.45 -8.63
CA SER A 60 36.60 11.26 -7.38
C SER A 60 35.44 10.27 -7.53
N CYS A 61 34.88 10.17 -8.73
CA CYS A 61 33.77 9.26 -9.04
C CYS A 61 34.16 8.19 -10.06
N HIS A 62 35.17 8.44 -10.90
CA HIS A 62 35.60 7.54 -11.97
C HIS A 62 36.97 6.93 -11.74
N GLU A 63 37.11 5.65 -12.07
CA GLU A 63 38.38 4.95 -12.14
C GLU A 63 38.76 4.74 -13.61
N VAL A 64 39.94 5.22 -14.00
CA VAL A 64 40.52 5.00 -15.32
C VAL A 64 41.48 3.81 -15.25
N ARG A 65 41.22 2.76 -16.04
CA ARG A 65 42.12 1.61 -16.18
C ARG A 65 42.59 1.49 -17.61
N VAL A 66 43.90 1.52 -17.80
CA VAL A 66 44.56 1.38 -19.10
C VAL A 66 45.33 0.06 -19.12
N ASN A 67 45.08 -0.76 -20.14
CA ASN A 67 45.87 -1.96 -20.41
C ASN A 67 46.26 -1.97 -21.90
N ARG A 68 47.55 -1.78 -22.18
CA ARG A 68 48.07 -1.51 -23.53
C ARG A 68 47.29 -0.34 -24.16
N ASN A 69 46.59 -0.56 -25.26
CA ASN A 69 45.83 0.47 -25.98
C ASN A 69 44.33 0.47 -25.61
N ILE A 70 43.92 -0.29 -24.60
CA ILE A 70 42.52 -0.38 -24.18
C ILE A 70 42.34 0.43 -22.90
N THR A 71 41.51 1.47 -22.97
CA THR A 71 41.09 2.26 -21.81
C THR A 71 39.67 1.89 -21.40
N ARG A 72 39.45 1.73 -20.09
CA ARG A 72 38.13 1.55 -19.49
C ARG A 72 37.96 2.58 -18.38
N VAL A 73 36.88 3.35 -18.45
CA VAL A 73 36.47 4.28 -17.39
C VAL A 73 35.26 3.68 -16.71
N LYS A 74 35.33 3.48 -15.39
CA LYS A 74 34.26 2.91 -14.58
C LYS A 74 33.98 3.80 -13.39
N LEU A 75 32.92 3.53 -12.63
CA LEU A 75 32.71 4.17 -11.34
C LEU A 75 33.66 3.56 -10.30
N VAL A 76 34.07 4.36 -9.32
CA VAL A 76 34.89 3.91 -8.18
C VAL A 76 34.14 2.97 -7.23
N ALA A 77 32.80 2.98 -7.30
CA ALA A 77 31.92 2.07 -6.56
C ALA A 77 31.28 1.04 -7.49
N THR A 78 30.86 -0.09 -6.91
CA THR A 78 30.20 -1.19 -7.64
C THR A 78 28.81 -0.83 -8.18
N THR A 79 28.14 0.15 -7.57
CA THR A 79 26.81 0.62 -8.00
C THR A 79 26.79 2.13 -8.18
N THR A 80 25.91 2.62 -9.05
CA THR A 80 25.72 4.05 -9.28
C THR A 80 25.37 4.80 -7.99
N SER A 81 24.43 4.28 -7.20
CA SER A 81 24.06 4.93 -5.93
C SER A 81 25.19 4.81 -4.89
N GLY A 82 26.00 3.75 -4.96
CA GLY A 82 27.15 3.56 -4.10
C GLY A 82 28.20 4.67 -4.21
N VAL A 83 28.44 5.21 -5.42
CA VAL A 83 29.34 6.37 -5.56
C VAL A 83 28.71 7.64 -4.99
N CYS A 84 27.39 7.81 -5.09
CA CYS A 84 26.71 8.96 -4.49
C CYS A 84 26.80 8.91 -2.95
N PHE A 85 26.65 7.74 -2.35
CA PHE A 85 26.65 7.56 -0.89
C PHE A 85 28.02 7.75 -0.23
N THR A 86 29.12 7.84 -0.98
CA THR A 86 30.42 8.22 -0.41
C THR A 86 30.41 9.66 0.11
N CYS A 87 29.54 10.52 -0.45
CA CYS A 87 29.34 11.90 0.02
C CYS A 87 27.92 12.11 0.62
N HIS A 88 26.90 11.45 0.07
CA HIS A 88 25.50 11.57 0.49
C HIS A 88 25.06 10.39 1.37
N ALA A 89 25.83 10.10 2.41
CA ALA A 89 25.54 8.98 3.32
C ALA A 89 24.14 9.08 3.96
N ASP A 90 23.65 10.31 4.17
CA ASP A 90 22.31 10.62 4.69
C ASP A 90 21.16 10.22 3.74
N LYS A 91 21.46 9.89 2.49
CA LYS A 91 20.48 9.42 1.49
C LYS A 91 20.44 7.89 1.35
N LYS A 92 21.35 7.18 2.00
CA LYS A 92 21.43 5.72 1.93
C LYS A 92 20.28 5.11 2.74
N ALA A 93 19.46 4.31 2.08
CA ALA A 93 18.24 3.73 2.67
C ALA A 93 18.47 2.99 4.01
N SER A 94 19.64 2.34 4.19
CA SER A 94 19.98 1.63 5.43
C SER A 94 20.18 2.54 6.63
N GLU A 95 20.48 3.81 6.40
CA GLU A 95 20.78 4.79 7.47
C GLU A 95 19.55 5.63 7.83
N ILE A 96 18.49 5.57 7.02
CA ILE A 96 17.29 6.38 7.19
C ILE A 96 16.25 5.59 8.00
N LYS A 97 15.79 6.21 9.09
CA LYS A 97 14.66 5.70 9.87
C LYS A 97 13.36 6.36 9.41
N GLY A 98 12.31 5.55 9.26
CA GLY A 98 10.96 6.03 9.02
C GLY A 98 10.51 5.93 7.56
N GLN A 99 9.58 6.81 7.15
CA GLN A 99 9.04 6.80 5.79
C GLN A 99 10.03 7.42 4.80
N VAL A 100 10.19 6.75 3.66
CA VAL A 100 11.03 7.23 2.54
C VAL A 100 10.28 7.07 1.23
N HIS A 101 10.60 7.92 0.26
CA HIS A 101 10.18 7.68 -1.11
C HIS A 101 11.16 6.69 -1.75
N ALA A 102 10.74 5.46 -2.03
CA ALA A 102 11.64 4.37 -2.40
C ALA A 102 12.56 4.69 -3.61
N PRO A 103 12.10 5.32 -4.72
CA PRO A 103 12.97 5.75 -5.80
C PRO A 103 14.05 6.75 -5.36
N ALA A 104 13.75 7.62 -4.39
CA ALA A 104 14.65 8.68 -3.91
C ALA A 104 15.88 8.16 -3.15
N VAL A 105 15.86 6.90 -2.70
CA VAL A 105 16.98 6.29 -1.94
C VAL A 105 17.67 5.15 -2.71
N ARG A 106 17.27 4.90 -3.96
CA ARG A 106 17.80 3.78 -4.77
C ARG A 106 18.18 4.18 -6.19
N ASP A 107 17.38 5.00 -6.85
CA ASP A 107 17.47 5.25 -8.30
C ASP A 107 17.85 6.70 -8.63
N CYS A 108 18.92 7.22 -8.00
CA CYS A 108 19.29 8.64 -8.06
C CYS A 108 19.32 9.20 -9.50
N VAL A 109 19.92 8.45 -10.43
CA VAL A 109 20.10 8.88 -11.83
C VAL A 109 18.85 8.77 -12.71
N LYS A 110 17.72 8.29 -12.17
CA LYS A 110 16.41 8.43 -12.84
C LYS A 110 15.84 9.83 -12.67
N CYS A 111 16.31 10.56 -11.66
CA CYS A 111 15.83 11.90 -11.36
C CYS A 111 16.93 12.95 -11.54
N HIS A 112 18.19 12.61 -11.25
CA HIS A 112 19.32 13.52 -11.25
C HIS A 112 20.31 13.19 -12.37
N ASP A 113 20.83 14.21 -13.05
CA ASP A 113 22.07 14.08 -13.79
C ASP A 113 23.25 14.15 -12.81
N PRO A 114 24.18 13.18 -12.81
CA PRO A 114 25.31 13.19 -11.88
C PRO A 114 26.34 14.29 -12.17
N HIS A 115 26.23 15.00 -13.29
CA HIS A 115 27.18 16.03 -13.71
C HIS A 115 26.55 17.41 -13.73
N GLN A 116 25.51 17.63 -14.53
CA GLN A 116 24.90 18.96 -14.68
C GLN A 116 23.48 18.86 -15.23
N SER A 117 22.66 19.86 -14.91
CA SER A 117 21.37 20.06 -15.56
C SER A 117 21.00 21.54 -15.65
N ASP A 118 20.10 21.85 -16.59
CA ASP A 118 19.42 23.14 -16.63
C ASP A 118 18.44 23.34 -15.46
N ASN A 119 18.00 22.25 -14.81
CA ASN A 119 17.08 22.29 -13.67
C ASN A 119 17.84 22.29 -12.34
N LYS A 120 17.24 22.92 -11.32
CA LYS A 120 17.78 22.97 -9.96
C LYS A 120 18.03 21.56 -9.41
N ASN A 121 19.01 21.45 -8.51
CA ASN A 121 19.41 20.17 -7.90
C ASN A 121 19.77 19.09 -8.93
N GLN A 122 20.27 19.50 -10.11
CA GLN A 122 20.64 18.60 -11.20
C GLN A 122 19.48 17.71 -11.70
N LEU A 123 18.23 18.13 -11.61
CA LEU A 123 17.11 17.29 -12.03
C LEU A 123 17.08 17.10 -13.57
N LEU A 124 16.79 15.89 -14.05
CA LEU A 124 16.71 15.61 -15.50
C LEU A 124 15.59 16.37 -16.21
N LYS A 125 14.54 16.73 -15.46
CA LYS A 125 13.38 17.48 -15.92
C LYS A 125 12.88 18.40 -14.79
N PRO A 126 12.13 19.46 -15.11
CA PRO A 126 11.47 20.25 -14.07
C PRO A 126 10.40 19.42 -13.35
N THR A 127 9.97 19.94 -12.21
CA THR A 127 8.92 19.36 -11.34
C THR A 127 7.55 20.02 -11.56
N SER A 128 7.49 20.99 -12.48
CA SER A 128 6.27 21.62 -13.00
C SER A 128 5.93 21.12 -14.40
N GLY A 129 4.71 21.39 -14.84
CA GLY A 129 4.16 20.94 -16.13
C GLY A 129 3.05 19.90 -15.98
N GLU A 130 2.29 19.72 -17.05
CA GLU A 130 1.03 18.96 -17.04
C GLU A 130 1.22 17.52 -17.55
N THR A 131 2.33 17.24 -18.23
CA THR A 131 2.58 15.95 -18.88
C THR A 131 3.84 15.25 -18.37
N SER A 132 3.94 13.94 -18.62
CA SER A 132 5.14 13.14 -18.36
C SER A 132 6.38 13.57 -19.17
N LYS A 133 6.15 14.36 -20.23
CA LYS A 133 7.24 14.91 -21.04
C LYS A 133 7.89 16.11 -20.35
N GLU A 134 7.09 16.94 -19.70
CA GLU A 134 7.51 18.18 -19.05
C GLU A 134 7.94 17.93 -17.60
N ASN A 135 7.14 17.21 -16.83
CA ASN A 135 7.32 17.06 -15.39
C ASN A 135 7.95 15.71 -15.04
N ILE A 136 9.04 15.73 -14.27
CA ILE A 136 9.76 14.54 -13.83
C ILE A 136 8.88 13.60 -12.99
N CYS A 137 8.04 14.15 -12.11
CA CYS A 137 7.18 13.37 -11.23
C CYS A 137 6.13 12.62 -12.03
N LEU A 138 5.64 13.22 -13.12
CA LEU A 138 4.62 12.65 -13.99
C LEU A 138 5.14 11.56 -14.93
N THR A 139 6.45 11.27 -14.90
CA THR A 139 7.00 10.07 -15.56
C THR A 139 6.60 8.77 -14.86
N CYS A 140 6.20 8.85 -13.59
CA CYS A 140 5.73 7.70 -12.80
C CYS A 140 4.36 7.95 -12.14
N HIS A 141 4.02 9.20 -11.80
CA HIS A 141 2.73 9.57 -11.22
C HIS A 141 1.77 10.11 -12.28
N THR A 142 0.46 10.05 -11.99
CA THR A 142 -0.60 10.51 -12.90
C THR A 142 -1.50 11.59 -12.31
N LYS A 143 -1.11 12.14 -11.16
CA LYS A 143 -1.87 13.18 -10.45
C LYS A 143 -1.88 14.47 -11.28
N GLY A 144 -3.07 15.00 -11.51
CA GLY A 144 -3.30 16.17 -12.35
C GLY A 144 -3.37 15.90 -13.85
N MET A 145 -3.12 14.67 -14.33
CA MET A 145 -3.06 14.38 -15.78
C MET A 145 -4.43 14.00 -16.37
N ASN A 146 -5.29 13.36 -15.56
CA ASN A 146 -6.54 12.75 -16.02
C ASN A 146 -7.72 13.31 -15.24
N VAL A 147 -8.02 14.59 -15.42
CA VAL A 147 -9.15 15.25 -14.74
C VAL A 147 -10.41 15.05 -15.60
N PRO A 148 -11.46 14.41 -15.06
CA PRO A 148 -12.69 14.19 -15.84
C PRO A 148 -13.41 15.49 -16.18
N GLN A 149 -14.24 15.46 -17.22
CA GLN A 149 -15.11 16.57 -17.57
C GLN A 149 -16.03 16.93 -16.40
N GLY A 150 -16.11 18.22 -16.06
CA GLY A 150 -16.85 18.71 -14.88
C GLY A 150 -16.10 18.59 -13.55
N GLY A 151 -14.95 17.92 -13.55
CA GLY A 151 -14.03 17.86 -12.41
C GLY A 151 -13.21 19.13 -12.22
N SER A 152 -12.21 19.03 -11.37
CA SER A 152 -11.30 20.14 -11.07
C SER A 152 -9.87 19.66 -10.85
N ARG A 153 -8.92 20.48 -11.29
CA ARG A 153 -7.47 20.30 -11.11
C ARG A 153 -6.95 21.45 -10.28
N HIS A 154 -6.09 21.17 -9.32
CA HIS A 154 -5.49 22.20 -8.47
C HIS A 154 -4.45 22.97 -9.28
N ALA A 155 -4.63 24.29 -9.43
CA ALA A 155 -3.74 25.13 -10.25
C ALA A 155 -2.29 25.15 -9.75
N ALA A 156 -2.06 24.98 -8.43
CA ALA A 156 -0.69 24.89 -7.90
C ALA A 156 0.11 23.69 -8.45
N LEU A 157 -0.50 22.71 -9.10
CA LEU A 157 0.26 21.66 -9.80
C LEU A 157 1.14 22.24 -10.92
N ASP A 158 0.77 23.39 -11.48
CA ASP A 158 1.55 24.07 -12.52
C ASP A 158 2.74 24.85 -11.95
N MET A 159 2.72 25.13 -10.65
CA MET A 159 3.85 25.70 -9.91
C MET A 159 4.94 24.67 -9.60
N GLY A 160 4.62 23.38 -9.74
CA GLY A 160 5.53 22.27 -9.50
C GLY A 160 5.23 21.52 -8.20
N CYS A 161 5.41 20.19 -8.25
CA CYS A 161 5.07 19.29 -7.14
C CYS A 161 5.85 19.61 -5.86
N GLU A 162 7.06 20.15 -6.00
CA GLU A 162 7.95 20.51 -4.89
C GLU A 162 7.47 21.71 -4.07
N THR A 163 6.48 22.46 -4.58
CA THR A 163 5.82 23.53 -3.83
C THR A 163 5.15 22.97 -2.56
N CYS A 164 4.58 21.77 -2.67
CA CYS A 164 3.90 21.09 -1.57
C CYS A 164 4.68 19.88 -1.05
N HIS A 165 5.52 19.25 -1.89
CA HIS A 165 6.23 18.02 -1.56
C HIS A 165 7.75 18.21 -1.46
N VAL A 166 8.41 17.38 -0.67
CA VAL A 166 9.86 17.28 -0.58
C VAL A 166 10.23 15.82 -0.78
N THR A 167 10.66 15.46 -1.98
CA THR A 167 10.87 14.07 -2.41
C THR A 167 11.82 13.27 -1.50
N HIS A 168 12.81 13.94 -0.92
CA HIS A 168 13.78 13.33 0.01
C HIS A 168 13.40 13.51 1.49
N LYS A 169 12.19 13.96 1.79
CA LYS A 169 11.74 14.12 3.18
C LYS A 169 11.58 12.75 3.82
N THR A 170 12.03 12.65 5.05
CA THR A 170 11.99 11.43 5.83
C THR A 170 11.52 11.79 7.23
N GLY A 171 10.90 10.83 7.90
CA GLY A 171 10.41 11.07 9.25
C GLY A 171 9.53 9.94 9.75
N GLU A 172 8.87 10.21 10.87
CA GLU A 172 8.07 9.22 11.59
C GLU A 172 6.90 8.70 10.74
N ARG A 173 6.77 7.37 10.66
CA ARG A 173 5.67 6.72 9.94
C ARG A 173 4.34 6.98 10.64
N GLY A 174 3.28 7.18 9.87
CA GLY A 174 1.93 7.43 10.39
C GLY A 174 1.61 8.90 10.60
N LYS A 175 2.58 9.80 10.43
CA LYS A 175 2.34 11.24 10.35
C LYS A 175 2.18 11.63 8.89
N ARG A 176 1.03 12.22 8.55
CA ARG A 176 0.64 12.60 7.18
C ARG A 176 1.72 13.39 6.44
N GLU A 177 2.40 14.30 7.13
CA GLU A 177 3.51 15.09 6.61
C GLU A 177 4.65 14.22 6.04
N PHE A 178 5.05 13.16 6.74
CA PHE A 178 6.13 12.27 6.30
C PHE A 178 5.62 11.17 5.39
N ASP A 179 4.41 10.67 5.63
CA ASP A 179 3.78 9.64 4.82
C ASP A 179 3.56 10.09 3.37
N ASN A 180 3.26 11.39 3.17
CA ASN A 180 3.03 12.00 1.87
C ASN A 180 4.12 12.99 1.45
N HIS A 181 5.26 13.00 2.17
CA HIS A 181 6.42 13.82 1.84
C HIS A 181 6.08 15.32 1.71
N LEU A 182 5.18 15.86 2.54
CA LEU A 182 4.73 17.25 2.46
C LEU A 182 5.77 18.20 3.06
N THR A 183 5.89 19.43 2.54
CA THR A 183 6.75 20.48 3.12
C THR A 183 6.31 20.79 4.56
N LYS A 184 5.00 20.81 4.82
CA LYS A 184 4.37 20.90 6.14
C LYS A 184 2.98 20.26 6.12
N ASP A 185 2.38 20.04 7.28
CA ASP A 185 1.04 19.47 7.36
C ASP A 185 -0.09 20.49 7.11
N ALA A 186 -1.28 20.00 6.72
CA ALA A 186 -2.48 20.83 6.60
C ALA A 186 -3.07 21.17 7.99
N PRO A 187 -3.71 22.35 8.18
CA PRO A 187 -4.03 23.34 7.15
C PRO A 187 -2.88 24.30 6.79
N GLY A 188 -1.81 24.32 7.59
CA GLY A 188 -0.71 25.27 7.41
C GLY A 188 -0.14 25.28 5.99
N LEU A 189 -0.03 24.11 5.36
CA LEU A 189 0.44 23.99 3.97
C LEU A 189 -0.42 24.79 2.99
N CYS A 190 -1.73 24.70 3.14
CA CYS A 190 -2.68 25.38 2.28
C CYS A 190 -2.69 26.89 2.55
N LEU A 191 -2.57 27.27 3.83
CA LEU A 191 -2.62 28.65 4.28
C LEU A 191 -1.39 29.50 3.89
N ASP A 192 -0.32 28.88 3.40
CA ASP A 192 0.79 29.60 2.77
C ASP A 192 0.36 30.37 1.51
N CYS A 193 -0.67 29.88 0.82
CA CYS A 193 -1.18 30.45 -0.41
C CYS A 193 -2.65 30.91 -0.29
N HIS A 194 -3.44 30.26 0.56
CA HIS A 194 -4.86 30.55 0.75
C HIS A 194 -5.09 31.35 2.02
N ASP A 195 -5.57 32.59 1.90
CA ASP A 195 -5.97 33.37 3.06
C ASP A 195 -7.36 32.93 3.56
N ALA A 196 -7.44 32.37 4.77
CA ALA A 196 -8.70 32.00 5.41
C ALA A 196 -9.64 33.20 5.68
N LYS A 197 -9.11 34.44 5.62
CA LYS A 197 -9.87 35.68 5.74
C LYS A 197 -10.38 36.21 4.41
N ASP A 198 -10.00 35.60 3.28
CA ASP A 198 -10.48 36.01 1.97
C ASP A 198 -12.01 35.93 1.90
N ALA A 199 -12.65 37.02 1.47
CA ALA A 199 -14.10 37.13 1.48
C ALA A 199 -14.77 36.13 0.52
N SER A 200 -14.12 35.80 -0.61
CA SER A 200 -14.65 34.82 -1.57
C SER A 200 -14.61 33.41 -0.98
N LEU A 201 -13.53 33.09 -0.26
CA LEU A 201 -13.36 31.81 0.41
C LEU A 201 -14.32 31.66 1.60
N GLN A 202 -14.50 32.70 2.41
CA GLN A 202 -15.51 32.73 3.48
C GLN A 202 -16.92 32.52 2.94
N LYS A 203 -17.27 33.21 1.84
CA LYS A 203 -18.57 33.05 1.20
C LYS A 203 -18.76 31.64 0.63
N ALA A 204 -17.72 31.03 0.08
CA ALA A 204 -17.78 29.65 -0.41
C ALA A 204 -18.11 28.65 0.70
N HIS A 205 -17.62 28.90 1.92
CA HIS A 205 -17.88 28.09 3.13
C HIS A 205 -19.12 28.56 3.92
N GLN A 206 -19.98 29.40 3.33
CA GLN A 206 -21.20 29.94 3.95
C GLN A 206 -20.96 30.62 5.31
N GLY A 207 -19.78 31.25 5.47
CA GLY A 207 -19.41 31.92 6.71
C GLY A 207 -19.09 30.97 7.88
N GLN A 208 -19.15 29.65 7.70
CA GLN A 208 -18.77 28.71 8.75
C GLN A 208 -17.25 28.76 9.00
N PRO A 209 -16.81 28.70 10.27
CA PRO A 209 -15.39 28.72 10.59
C PRO A 209 -14.65 27.49 10.04
N PHE A 210 -13.68 27.71 9.15
CA PHE A 210 -12.83 26.66 8.57
C PHE A 210 -11.33 26.92 8.74
N GLY A 211 -10.91 28.05 9.29
CA GLY A 211 -9.50 28.47 9.32
C GLY A 211 -8.56 27.52 10.07
N THR A 212 -9.08 26.71 10.99
CA THR A 212 -8.35 25.66 11.69
C THR A 212 -8.76 24.25 11.27
N ALA A 213 -9.69 24.13 10.32
CA ALA A 213 -10.16 22.85 9.82
C ALA A 213 -9.09 22.21 8.93
N ASP A 214 -9.04 20.89 8.94
CA ASP A 214 -8.17 20.17 8.02
C ASP A 214 -8.75 20.18 6.61
N CYS A 215 -8.18 21.00 5.73
CA CYS A 215 -8.65 21.17 4.36
C CYS A 215 -8.77 19.84 3.59
N LEU A 216 -7.92 18.86 3.92
CA LEU A 216 -7.82 17.58 3.21
C LEU A 216 -8.95 16.60 3.54
N THR A 217 -9.77 16.89 4.55
CA THR A 217 -10.95 16.07 4.84
C THR A 217 -12.06 16.29 3.83
N CYS A 218 -12.15 17.51 3.28
CA CYS A 218 -13.20 17.90 2.34
C CYS A 218 -12.67 18.14 0.92
N HIS A 219 -11.39 18.47 0.76
CA HIS A 219 -10.77 18.71 -0.55
C HIS A 219 -9.70 17.67 -0.92
N ASP A 220 -9.64 17.28 -2.18
CA ASP A 220 -8.48 16.63 -2.81
C ASP A 220 -7.49 17.70 -3.28
N PRO A 221 -6.25 17.73 -2.77
CA PRO A 221 -5.31 18.81 -3.07
C PRO A 221 -4.72 18.75 -4.49
N HIS A 222 -4.99 17.70 -5.27
CA HIS A 222 -4.48 17.53 -6.63
C HIS A 222 -5.58 17.69 -7.66
N GLN A 223 -6.60 16.84 -7.58
CA GLN A 223 -7.69 16.81 -8.55
C GLN A 223 -8.92 16.08 -8.00
N SER A 224 -10.09 16.43 -8.53
CA SER A 224 -11.32 15.73 -8.22
C SER A 224 -12.20 15.56 -9.46
N LYS A 225 -13.09 14.56 -9.40
CA LYS A 225 -14.21 14.41 -10.33
C LYS A 225 -15.31 15.44 -10.06
N SER A 226 -15.31 16.03 -8.87
CA SER A 226 -16.23 17.10 -8.46
C SER A 226 -15.58 18.47 -8.67
N PRO A 227 -16.37 19.54 -8.84
CA PRO A 227 -15.84 20.90 -8.92
C PRO A 227 -15.20 21.32 -7.58
N LYS A 228 -14.35 22.36 -7.64
CA LYS A 228 -13.72 22.99 -6.45
C LYS A 228 -12.97 22.01 -5.55
N LEU A 229 -12.41 20.98 -6.15
CA LEU A 229 -11.57 19.97 -5.52
C LEU A 229 -12.25 19.18 -4.42
N MET A 230 -13.58 19.10 -4.39
CA MET A 230 -14.27 18.34 -3.34
C MET A 230 -13.85 16.86 -3.36
N GLN A 231 -13.79 16.21 -2.20
CA GLN A 231 -13.50 14.78 -2.13
C GLN A 231 -14.49 13.95 -2.96
N ALA A 232 -14.05 12.76 -3.37
CA ALA A 232 -14.78 11.93 -4.34
C ALA A 232 -16.20 11.56 -3.89
N PHE A 233 -16.42 11.43 -2.59
CA PHE A 233 -17.74 11.18 -2.02
C PHE A 233 -18.12 12.37 -1.14
N GLN A 234 -19.34 12.86 -1.35
CA GLN A 234 -19.93 13.95 -0.56
C GLN A 234 -21.22 13.44 0.12
N HIS A 235 -21.47 13.92 1.33
CA HIS A 235 -22.70 13.67 2.06
C HIS A 235 -23.83 14.51 1.42
N MET A 236 -24.99 13.91 1.14
CA MET A 236 -26.01 14.53 0.29
C MET A 236 -26.41 15.98 0.71
N PRO A 237 -26.72 16.28 1.99
CA PRO A 237 -26.94 17.66 2.44
C PRO A 237 -25.76 18.61 2.19
N PHE A 238 -24.53 18.12 2.33
CA PHE A 238 -23.32 18.90 2.09
C PHE A 238 -23.13 19.19 0.59
N GLU A 239 -23.30 18.17 -0.26
CA GLU A 239 -23.28 18.32 -1.72
C GLU A 239 -24.35 19.31 -2.21
N GLY A 240 -25.54 19.24 -1.61
CA GLY A 240 -26.66 20.16 -1.85
C GLY A 240 -26.49 21.54 -1.23
N ARG A 241 -25.39 21.81 -0.51
CA ARG A 241 -25.09 23.08 0.19
C ARG A 241 -26.14 23.46 1.24
N GLN A 242 -26.84 22.48 1.81
CA GLN A 242 -27.86 22.63 2.86
C GLN A 242 -27.21 22.71 4.24
N CYS A 243 -26.31 23.69 4.43
CA CYS A 243 -25.55 23.80 5.67
C CYS A 243 -26.44 24.07 6.88
N ASP A 244 -27.54 24.79 6.69
CA ASP A 244 -28.54 25.15 7.69
C ASP A 244 -29.36 23.97 8.22
N ALA A 245 -29.34 22.82 7.54
CA ALA A 245 -29.92 21.59 8.06
C ALA A 245 -29.21 21.10 9.34
N CYS A 246 -27.90 21.31 9.42
CA CYS A 246 -27.06 20.82 10.53
C CYS A 246 -26.41 21.96 11.34
N HIS A 247 -26.14 23.10 10.70
CA HIS A 247 -25.44 24.22 11.30
C HIS A 247 -26.34 25.43 11.49
N SER A 248 -26.16 26.10 12.62
CA SER A 248 -26.67 27.45 12.84
C SER A 248 -25.61 28.49 12.48
N ALA A 249 -25.98 29.78 12.55
CA ALA A 249 -25.02 30.85 12.45
C ALA A 249 -23.87 30.65 13.47
N PRO A 250 -22.60 30.74 13.04
CA PRO A 250 -21.48 30.53 13.93
C PRO A 250 -21.45 31.62 15.01
N LYS A 251 -20.98 31.24 16.19
CA LYS A 251 -20.90 32.14 17.35
C LYS A 251 -19.48 32.14 17.88
N ASP A 252 -18.90 33.32 18.10
CA ASP A 252 -17.54 33.50 18.63
C ASP A 252 -16.47 32.74 17.82
N GLY A 253 -16.63 32.68 16.49
CA GLY A 253 -15.73 31.96 15.60
C GLY A 253 -15.81 30.43 15.71
N LYS A 254 -16.85 29.90 16.36
CA LYS A 254 -17.10 28.46 16.52
C LYS A 254 -18.32 28.02 15.73
N VAL A 255 -18.25 26.77 15.27
CA VAL A 255 -19.36 26.07 14.64
C VAL A 255 -20.46 25.83 15.69
N VAL A 256 -21.71 26.06 15.31
CA VAL A 256 -22.89 25.80 16.13
C VAL A 256 -23.79 24.84 15.37
N LEU A 257 -24.28 23.80 16.05
CA LEU A 257 -25.21 22.82 15.47
C LEU A 257 -26.67 23.24 15.71
N THR A 258 -27.57 22.75 14.86
CA THR A 258 -29.03 22.95 15.02
C THR A 258 -29.63 22.10 16.14
N ALA A 259 -28.94 21.05 16.57
CA ALA A 259 -29.31 20.22 17.71
C ALA A 259 -28.26 20.30 18.84
N ALA A 260 -28.55 19.64 19.97
CA ALA A 260 -27.71 19.68 21.16
C ALA A 260 -26.27 19.15 20.93
N ASP A 261 -26.13 18.13 20.09
CA ASP A 261 -24.85 17.52 19.75
C ASP A 261 -24.90 16.87 18.35
N SER A 262 -23.74 16.38 17.91
CA SER A 262 -23.55 15.70 16.61
C SER A 262 -24.49 14.50 16.45
N LYS A 263 -24.61 13.65 17.47
CA LYS A 263 -25.47 12.46 17.45
C LYS A 263 -26.93 12.84 17.26
N ALA A 264 -27.41 13.85 18.00
CA ALA A 264 -28.76 14.35 17.88
C ALA A 264 -29.06 14.87 16.46
N VAL A 265 -28.13 15.57 15.82
CA VAL A 265 -28.25 15.95 14.40
C VAL A 265 -28.33 14.72 13.51
N CYS A 266 -27.38 13.78 13.65
CA CYS A 266 -27.32 12.60 12.79
C CYS A 266 -28.59 11.74 12.84
N VAL A 267 -29.14 11.51 14.03
CA VAL A 267 -30.30 10.61 14.20
C VAL A 267 -31.62 11.22 13.75
N THR A 268 -31.67 12.52 13.42
CA THR A 268 -32.83 13.11 12.74
C THR A 268 -33.12 12.43 11.40
N CYS A 269 -32.07 11.94 10.73
CA CYS A 269 -32.17 11.22 9.45
C CYS A 269 -31.68 9.77 9.54
N HIS A 270 -30.76 9.44 10.45
CA HIS A 270 -30.17 8.10 10.60
C HIS A 270 -30.69 7.33 11.82
N ALA A 271 -31.98 7.47 12.13
CA ALA A 271 -32.62 6.82 13.27
C ALA A 271 -32.44 5.29 13.25
N GLU A 272 -32.58 4.65 12.09
CA GLU A 272 -32.39 3.20 11.94
C GLU A 272 -30.97 2.74 12.34
N LYS A 273 -29.95 3.59 12.11
CA LYS A 273 -28.57 3.27 12.50
C LYS A 273 -28.41 3.32 14.01
N ALA A 274 -29.01 4.31 14.67
CA ALA A 274 -29.00 4.40 16.13
C ALA A 274 -29.74 3.21 16.76
N GLU A 275 -30.88 2.84 16.19
CA GLU A 275 -31.65 1.67 16.62
C GLU A 275 -30.83 0.37 16.46
N GLN A 276 -30.14 0.19 15.33
CA GLN A 276 -29.24 -0.95 15.13
C GLN A 276 -28.18 -1.02 16.24
N ILE A 277 -27.52 0.10 16.55
CA ILE A 277 -26.45 0.14 17.56
C ILE A 277 -27.00 -0.23 18.94
N GLU A 278 -28.17 0.30 19.29
CA GLU A 278 -28.81 0.05 20.58
C GLU A 278 -29.30 -1.39 20.71
N LYS A 279 -29.92 -1.95 19.65
CA LYS A 279 -30.55 -3.27 19.69
C LYS A 279 -29.61 -4.43 19.30
N ALA A 280 -28.40 -4.14 18.83
CA ALA A 280 -27.45 -5.18 18.44
C ALA A 280 -27.19 -6.15 19.59
N LYS A 281 -27.31 -7.45 19.31
CA LYS A 281 -27.01 -8.52 20.28
C LYS A 281 -25.57 -8.45 20.79
N VAL A 282 -24.63 -8.17 19.90
CA VAL A 282 -23.23 -7.88 20.22
C VAL A 282 -22.98 -6.42 19.89
N GLN A 283 -22.99 -5.59 20.94
CA GLN A 283 -22.75 -4.16 20.81
C GLN A 283 -21.25 -3.87 20.62
N HIS A 284 -20.97 -2.85 19.81
CA HIS A 284 -19.64 -2.27 19.72
C HIS A 284 -19.59 -1.00 20.61
N PRO A 285 -18.84 -0.97 21.72
CA PRO A 285 -18.81 0.18 22.62
C PRO A 285 -18.43 1.49 21.91
N GLY A 286 -17.51 1.43 20.94
CA GLY A 286 -17.12 2.60 20.14
C GLY A 286 -18.26 3.16 19.28
N ALA A 287 -19.21 2.32 18.84
CA ALA A 287 -20.34 2.76 18.04
C ALA A 287 -21.39 3.53 18.86
N MET A 288 -21.41 3.37 20.19
CA MET A 288 -22.33 4.08 21.07
C MET A 288 -21.94 5.55 21.29
N GLY A 289 -20.67 5.88 21.00
CA GLY A 289 -20.09 7.22 21.14
C GLY A 289 -20.47 8.18 20.00
N ASP A 290 -19.64 9.20 19.81
CA ASP A 290 -19.84 10.22 18.79
C ASP A 290 -19.54 9.67 17.38
N CYS A 291 -20.51 9.79 16.47
CA CYS A 291 -20.42 9.33 15.09
C CYS A 291 -19.21 9.93 14.34
N THR A 292 -18.86 11.18 14.66
CA THR A 292 -17.79 11.94 14.01
C THR A 292 -16.38 11.50 14.40
N THR A 293 -16.26 10.65 15.43
CA THR A 293 -15.00 9.98 15.77
C THR A 293 -14.51 9.10 14.63
N CYS A 294 -15.46 8.45 13.94
CA CYS A 294 -15.16 7.52 12.85
C CYS A 294 -15.56 8.07 11.48
N HIS A 295 -16.58 8.92 11.40
CA HIS A 295 -17.15 9.43 10.14
C HIS A 295 -16.92 10.93 9.96
N ASN A 296 -16.65 11.36 8.74
CA ASN A 296 -16.76 12.77 8.37
C ASN A 296 -18.19 13.07 7.89
N PRO A 297 -18.92 14.04 8.48
CA PRO A 297 -20.31 14.31 8.14
C PRO A 297 -20.50 15.06 6.81
N HIS A 298 -19.42 15.48 6.17
CA HIS A 298 -19.45 16.31 4.97
C HIS A 298 -18.98 15.55 3.74
N ALA A 299 -17.78 14.99 3.77
CA ALA A 299 -17.17 14.37 2.60
C ALA A 299 -16.02 13.44 2.98
N GLY A 300 -15.58 12.62 2.04
CA GLY A 300 -14.47 11.70 2.28
C GLY A 300 -13.98 10.98 1.04
N LYS A 301 -12.84 10.30 1.20
CA LYS A 301 -12.16 9.55 0.12
C LYS A 301 -12.80 8.19 -0.16
N GLN A 302 -13.61 7.69 0.76
CA GLN A 302 -14.21 6.36 0.72
C GLN A 302 -15.71 6.47 1.01
N PRO A 303 -16.53 5.50 0.54
CA PRO A 303 -17.95 5.43 0.90
C PRO A 303 -18.15 5.46 2.42
N ALA A 304 -19.23 6.11 2.85
CA ALA A 304 -19.53 6.40 4.26
C ALA A 304 -18.49 7.28 4.98
N PHE A 305 -17.49 7.83 4.28
CA PHE A 305 -16.60 8.89 4.77
C PHE A 305 -15.82 8.57 6.08
N PRO A 306 -15.23 7.37 6.26
CA PRO A 306 -14.44 7.10 7.45
C PRO A 306 -13.23 8.05 7.54
N THR A 307 -12.95 8.59 8.72
CA THR A 307 -11.91 9.60 8.95
C THR A 307 -10.76 9.06 9.83
N PRO A 308 -9.48 9.26 9.44
CA PRO A 308 -9.04 9.76 8.14
C PRO A 308 -9.20 8.73 7.00
N ASN A 309 -9.42 7.45 7.34
CA ASN A 309 -9.74 6.35 6.43
C ASN A 309 -10.30 5.15 7.21
N GLY A 310 -10.78 4.12 6.49
CA GLY A 310 -11.43 2.95 7.07
C GLY A 310 -10.56 2.05 7.97
N VAL A 311 -9.24 2.21 7.99
CA VAL A 311 -8.33 1.48 8.89
C VAL A 311 -8.00 2.33 10.11
N ALA A 312 -7.58 3.57 9.87
CA ALA A 312 -7.17 4.51 10.92
C ALA A 312 -8.32 4.90 11.85
N ALA A 313 -9.56 4.92 11.35
CA ALA A 313 -10.76 5.10 12.16
C ALA A 313 -10.91 4.03 13.26
N CYS A 314 -10.39 2.82 13.02
CA CYS A 314 -10.45 1.71 13.97
C CYS A 314 -9.19 1.64 14.85
N THR A 315 -8.00 1.79 14.25
CA THR A 315 -6.73 1.63 14.95
C THR A 315 -6.38 2.77 15.89
N SER A 316 -7.12 3.88 15.85
CA SER A 316 -7.09 4.93 16.87
C SER A 316 -7.42 4.40 18.27
N CYS A 317 -8.32 3.42 18.37
CA CYS A 317 -8.69 2.75 19.62
C CYS A 317 -8.13 1.32 19.70
N HIS A 318 -8.05 0.60 18.57
CA HIS A 318 -7.50 -0.75 18.51
C HIS A 318 -5.97 -0.75 18.35
N SER A 319 -5.28 -0.30 19.40
CA SER A 319 -3.81 -0.09 19.41
C SER A 319 -3.02 -1.36 19.06
N ASP A 320 -3.49 -2.53 19.47
CA ASP A 320 -2.81 -3.79 19.15
C ASP A 320 -2.76 -4.04 17.65
N GLN A 321 -3.85 -3.69 16.94
CA GLN A 321 -3.90 -3.82 15.48
C GLN A 321 -3.05 -2.74 14.81
N ALA A 322 -2.99 -1.54 15.40
CA ALA A 322 -2.07 -0.49 14.96
C ALA A 322 -0.61 -0.94 15.06
N GLU A 323 -0.25 -1.65 16.13
CA GLU A 323 1.10 -2.15 16.35
C GLU A 323 1.44 -3.30 15.40
N LEU A 324 0.50 -4.22 15.18
CA LEU A 324 0.65 -5.29 14.18
C LEU A 324 0.89 -4.71 12.78
N GLN A 325 0.13 -3.68 12.39
CA GLN A 325 0.30 -3.00 11.11
C GLN A 325 1.72 -2.43 10.93
N LYS A 326 2.33 -1.96 12.02
CA LYS A 326 3.66 -1.34 12.01
C LYS A 326 4.80 -2.34 12.06
N THR A 327 4.63 -3.44 12.79
CA THR A 327 5.73 -4.34 13.15
C THR A 327 5.79 -5.62 12.34
N LYS A 328 4.67 -6.09 11.81
CA LYS A 328 4.61 -7.37 11.11
C LYS A 328 5.01 -7.21 9.64
N ALA A 329 5.80 -8.17 9.17
CA ALA A 329 6.28 -8.20 7.78
C ALA A 329 5.17 -8.57 6.79
N HIS A 330 4.21 -9.41 7.20
CA HIS A 330 3.13 -9.88 6.38
C HIS A 330 1.79 -9.42 6.95
N LEU A 331 1.17 -8.47 6.24
CA LEU A 331 -0.14 -7.94 6.58
C LEU A 331 -1.20 -8.66 5.75
N HIS A 332 -2.31 -9.03 6.38
CA HIS A 332 -3.50 -9.47 5.68
C HIS A 332 -4.08 -8.27 4.97
N GLN A 333 -3.87 -8.25 3.66
CA GLN A 333 -4.23 -7.14 2.77
C GLN A 333 -5.66 -6.61 2.99
N PRO A 334 -6.71 -7.46 3.16
CA PRO A 334 -8.07 -6.99 3.39
C PRO A 334 -8.22 -6.13 4.65
N ALA A 335 -7.50 -6.47 5.72
CA ALA A 335 -7.60 -5.78 7.01
C ALA A 335 -6.99 -4.38 7.00
N PHE A 336 -5.93 -4.18 6.20
CA PHE A 336 -5.13 -2.96 6.22
C PHE A 336 -5.19 -2.13 4.93
N GLN A 337 -5.90 -2.60 3.90
CA GLN A 337 -6.15 -1.83 2.67
C GLN A 337 -7.64 -1.59 2.42
N GLN A 338 -8.50 -2.61 2.50
CA GLN A 338 -9.95 -2.44 2.34
C GLN A 338 -10.59 -1.92 3.64
N GLY A 339 -10.10 -2.41 4.79
CA GLY A 339 -10.48 -1.92 6.11
C GLY A 339 -11.11 -3.00 6.98
N CYS A 340 -11.14 -2.74 8.28
CA CYS A 340 -11.62 -3.69 9.29
C CYS A 340 -13.08 -4.10 9.04
N ALA A 341 -13.88 -3.17 8.51
CA ALA A 341 -15.28 -3.39 8.19
C ALA A 341 -15.52 -4.38 7.04
N THR A 342 -14.49 -4.87 6.34
CA THR A 342 -14.65 -5.98 5.38
C THR A 342 -15.09 -7.25 6.10
N CYS A 343 -14.59 -7.51 7.30
CA CYS A 343 -14.91 -8.70 8.09
C CYS A 343 -15.78 -8.39 9.32
N HIS A 344 -15.66 -7.18 9.87
CA HIS A 344 -16.37 -6.75 11.07
C HIS A 344 -17.60 -5.87 10.76
N GLU A 345 -18.59 -5.90 11.65
CA GLU A 345 -19.76 -5.03 11.70
C GLU A 345 -19.53 -3.93 12.77
N PRO A 346 -18.95 -2.78 12.38
CA PRO A 346 -18.46 -1.79 13.34
C PRO A 346 -19.55 -1.08 14.16
N HIS A 347 -20.82 -1.25 13.78
CA HIS A 347 -21.98 -0.66 14.47
C HIS A 347 -22.68 -1.63 15.42
N GLY A 348 -22.17 -2.85 15.60
CA GLY A 348 -22.88 -3.91 16.30
C GLY A 348 -23.56 -4.88 15.34
N GLY A 349 -23.70 -6.13 15.79
CA GLY A 349 -24.26 -7.22 15.01
C GLY A 349 -24.68 -8.42 15.86
N GLU A 350 -24.94 -9.54 15.20
CA GLU A 350 -25.45 -10.77 15.86
C GLU A 350 -24.34 -11.70 16.36
N ASN A 351 -23.15 -11.58 15.76
CA ASN A 351 -22.07 -12.55 15.93
C ASN A 351 -21.00 -12.03 16.89
N GLN A 352 -20.36 -12.97 17.60
CA GLN A 352 -19.23 -12.65 18.47
C GLN A 352 -18.10 -11.97 17.69
N HIS A 353 -17.34 -11.12 18.37
CA HIS A 353 -16.29 -10.30 17.77
C HIS A 353 -16.76 -9.43 16.59
N LEU A 354 -18.08 -9.16 16.52
CA LEU A 354 -18.70 -8.35 15.48
C LEU A 354 -18.47 -8.92 14.07
N LEU A 355 -18.32 -10.24 13.91
CA LEU A 355 -18.04 -10.81 12.59
C LEU A 355 -19.27 -10.77 11.69
N ARG A 356 -19.06 -10.58 10.38
CA ARG A 356 -20.15 -10.58 9.39
C ARG A 356 -20.80 -11.94 9.15
N ALA A 357 -20.11 -13.02 9.54
CA ALA A 357 -20.61 -14.38 9.43
C ALA A 357 -20.64 -15.06 10.81
N ALA A 358 -21.59 -15.99 10.98
CA ALA A 358 -21.80 -16.69 12.24
C ALA A 358 -20.68 -17.67 12.61
N SER A 359 -19.93 -18.16 11.64
CA SER A 359 -18.76 -19.01 11.87
C SER A 359 -17.51 -18.41 11.23
N THR A 360 -16.37 -18.63 11.89
CA THR A 360 -15.05 -18.25 11.40
C THR A 360 -14.79 -18.76 9.99
N ASN A 361 -15.11 -20.02 9.72
CA ASN A 361 -14.88 -20.61 8.40
C ASN A 361 -15.77 -19.96 7.35
N ALA A 362 -17.05 -19.73 7.63
CA ALA A 362 -17.94 -19.06 6.67
C ALA A 362 -17.44 -17.65 6.34
N LEU A 363 -16.90 -16.92 7.33
CA LEU A 363 -16.31 -15.60 7.11
C LEU A 363 -15.14 -15.66 6.12
N CYS A 364 -14.18 -16.57 6.37
CA CYS A 364 -12.97 -16.65 5.56
C CYS A 364 -13.27 -17.22 4.16
N LEU A 365 -14.15 -18.21 4.08
CA LEU A 365 -14.48 -18.93 2.84
C LEU A 365 -15.36 -18.12 1.89
N GLU A 366 -15.95 -17.02 2.34
CA GLU A 366 -16.58 -16.02 1.45
C GLU A 366 -15.56 -15.50 0.41
N CYS A 367 -14.29 -15.39 0.80
CA CYS A 367 -13.20 -14.97 -0.08
C CYS A 367 -12.31 -16.15 -0.52
N HIS A 368 -11.94 -17.02 0.42
CA HIS A 368 -10.95 -18.09 0.22
C HIS A 368 -11.58 -19.45 -0.09
N GLY A 369 -12.89 -19.52 -0.28
CA GLY A 369 -13.60 -20.75 -0.60
C GLY A 369 -13.07 -21.44 -1.87
N PRO A 370 -13.45 -22.70 -2.11
CA PRO A 370 -13.08 -23.42 -3.33
C PRO A 370 -13.72 -22.83 -4.58
N ASP A 371 -14.84 -22.11 -4.42
CA ASP A 371 -15.59 -21.46 -5.50
C ASP A 371 -16.22 -20.15 -4.96
N PRO A 372 -15.43 -19.09 -4.76
CA PRO A 372 -15.96 -17.81 -4.32
C PRO A 372 -16.78 -17.20 -5.46
N GLN A 373 -18.04 -16.90 -5.18
CA GLN A 373 -19.00 -16.36 -6.17
C GLN A 373 -19.44 -14.94 -5.78
N PRO A 374 -18.52 -13.95 -5.84
CA PRO A 374 -18.89 -12.58 -5.52
C PRO A 374 -19.84 -12.04 -6.60
N LYS A 375 -20.89 -11.34 -6.18
CA LYS A 375 -21.87 -10.78 -7.11
C LYS A 375 -21.30 -9.51 -7.75
N LYS A 376 -21.31 -9.45 -9.08
CA LYS A 376 -20.82 -8.30 -9.85
C LYS A 376 -21.87 -7.19 -9.91
N LEU A 377 -21.40 -5.95 -9.73
CA LEU A 377 -22.14 -4.72 -9.95
C LEU A 377 -21.51 -3.98 -11.13
N GLU A 378 -21.92 -4.37 -12.34
CA GLU A 378 -21.33 -3.90 -13.61
C GLU A 378 -21.34 -2.37 -13.75
N ALA A 379 -22.42 -1.71 -13.34
CA ALA A 379 -22.56 -0.25 -13.43
C ALA A 379 -21.56 0.52 -12.57
N ASP A 380 -21.10 -0.08 -11.47
CA ASP A 380 -20.21 0.56 -10.51
C ASP A 380 -18.75 0.09 -10.65
N HIS A 381 -18.47 -0.90 -11.50
CA HIS A 381 -17.19 -1.62 -11.57
C HIS A 381 -16.76 -2.18 -10.21
N LEU A 382 -17.70 -2.80 -9.50
CA LEU A 382 -17.50 -3.38 -8.17
C LEU A 382 -17.98 -4.83 -8.10
N VAL A 383 -17.48 -5.55 -7.11
CA VAL A 383 -18.05 -6.82 -6.66
C VAL A 383 -18.55 -6.70 -5.23
N THR A 384 -19.46 -7.60 -4.86
CA THR A 384 -20.09 -7.63 -3.55
C THR A 384 -20.02 -9.01 -2.91
N ILE A 385 -19.87 -9.00 -1.60
CA ILE A 385 -19.88 -10.18 -0.74
C ILE A 385 -20.71 -9.90 0.52
N PHE A 386 -21.02 -10.96 1.28
CA PHE A 386 -21.85 -10.88 2.50
C PHE A 386 -23.21 -10.23 2.24
N ASN A 387 -23.91 -10.67 1.18
CA ASN A 387 -25.21 -10.15 0.77
C ASN A 387 -25.20 -8.63 0.52
N ASP A 388 -24.37 -8.17 -0.42
CA ASP A 388 -24.23 -6.76 -0.82
C ASP A 388 -23.70 -5.80 0.27
N LYS A 389 -23.42 -6.29 1.48
CA LYS A 389 -22.98 -5.47 2.62
C LYS A 389 -21.54 -4.97 2.48
N VAL A 390 -20.71 -5.65 1.70
CA VAL A 390 -19.32 -5.28 1.46
C VAL A 390 -19.10 -5.14 -0.02
N LYS A 391 -18.61 -3.96 -0.44
CA LYS A 391 -18.26 -3.64 -1.82
C LYS A 391 -16.74 -3.62 -1.97
N LEU A 392 -16.24 -4.31 -2.99
CA LEU A 392 -14.82 -4.46 -3.27
C LEU A 392 -14.55 -4.11 -4.75
N PRO A 393 -13.31 -3.72 -5.10
CA PRO A 393 -12.94 -3.49 -6.51
C PRO A 393 -13.22 -4.71 -7.40
N GLU A 394 -13.61 -4.50 -8.65
CA GLU A 394 -13.98 -5.59 -9.57
C GLU A 394 -12.88 -6.66 -9.75
N ASN A 395 -11.62 -6.24 -9.74
CA ASN A 395 -10.46 -7.13 -9.91
C ASN A 395 -9.97 -7.77 -8.60
N TYR A 396 -10.65 -7.54 -7.47
CA TYR A 396 -10.16 -7.94 -6.15
C TYR A 396 -9.87 -9.44 -6.05
N PHE A 397 -10.79 -10.28 -6.55
CA PHE A 397 -10.67 -11.74 -6.47
C PHE A 397 -9.58 -12.35 -7.36
N GLN A 398 -8.99 -11.58 -8.28
CA GLN A 398 -7.87 -12.08 -9.11
C GLN A 398 -6.60 -12.36 -8.29
N GLN A 399 -6.48 -11.76 -7.11
CA GLN A 399 -5.32 -11.88 -6.23
C GLN A 399 -5.61 -12.69 -4.96
N VAL A 400 -6.85 -13.15 -4.78
CA VAL A 400 -7.28 -13.90 -3.59
C VAL A 400 -6.93 -15.38 -3.77
N PRO A 401 -6.16 -15.99 -2.86
CA PRO A 401 -5.91 -17.42 -2.91
C PRO A 401 -7.20 -18.23 -2.67
N THR A 402 -7.55 -19.07 -3.64
CA THR A 402 -8.64 -20.06 -3.56
C THR A 402 -8.13 -21.33 -2.88
N LEU A 403 -8.83 -21.81 -1.85
CA LEU A 403 -8.43 -23.01 -1.11
C LEU A 403 -9.19 -24.25 -1.61
N PRO A 404 -8.51 -25.36 -1.95
CA PRO A 404 -9.15 -26.59 -2.42
C PRO A 404 -9.75 -27.39 -1.25
N ILE A 405 -10.71 -26.80 -0.55
CA ILE A 405 -11.39 -27.40 0.61
C ILE A 405 -12.62 -28.15 0.12
N LYS A 406 -12.79 -29.40 0.56
CA LYS A 406 -13.97 -30.22 0.30
C LYS A 406 -14.45 -30.83 1.62
N TYR A 407 -15.74 -30.64 1.93
CA TYR A 407 -16.37 -31.16 3.16
C TYR A 407 -15.59 -30.82 4.44
N GLY A 408 -15.09 -29.58 4.54
CA GLY A 408 -14.35 -29.12 5.72
C GLY A 408 -12.96 -29.74 5.89
N ARG A 409 -12.40 -30.30 4.81
CA ARG A 409 -11.06 -30.89 4.75
C ARG A 409 -10.31 -30.46 3.50
N GLY A 410 -8.99 -30.56 3.55
CA GLY A 410 -8.09 -30.05 2.51
C GLY A 410 -7.53 -28.70 2.93
N HIS A 411 -6.33 -28.40 2.43
CA HIS A 411 -5.46 -27.32 2.89
C HIS A 411 -4.90 -27.48 4.32
N PRO A 412 -3.57 -27.35 4.50
CA PRO A 412 -2.54 -27.30 3.46
C PRO A 412 -2.27 -28.68 2.83
N VAL A 413 -2.72 -29.76 3.47
CA VAL A 413 -2.53 -31.16 3.03
C VAL A 413 -3.89 -31.77 2.66
N GLU A 414 -3.91 -32.63 1.64
CA GLU A 414 -5.10 -33.36 1.24
C GLU A 414 -5.71 -34.13 2.42
N GLY A 415 -7.02 -34.02 2.61
CA GLY A 415 -7.75 -34.68 3.70
C GLY A 415 -7.52 -34.11 5.11
N HIS A 416 -6.64 -33.11 5.28
CA HIS A 416 -6.41 -32.48 6.58
C HIS A 416 -7.66 -31.70 7.04
N PRO A 417 -8.07 -31.80 8.32
CA PRO A 417 -9.25 -31.08 8.81
C PRO A 417 -9.00 -29.58 8.89
N VAL A 418 -9.97 -28.79 8.41
CA VAL A 418 -10.04 -27.33 8.57
C VAL A 418 -11.34 -26.90 9.25
N SER A 419 -12.09 -27.87 9.78
CA SER A 419 -13.32 -27.71 10.56
C SER A 419 -13.32 -28.71 11.73
N ASP A 420 -14.21 -28.51 12.68
CA ASP A 420 -14.34 -29.35 13.87
C ASP A 420 -14.30 -30.85 13.55
N ILE A 421 -13.52 -31.59 14.35
CA ILE A 421 -13.42 -33.04 14.26
C ILE A 421 -14.51 -33.63 15.15
N MET A 422 -15.48 -34.29 14.53
CA MET A 422 -16.58 -34.96 15.22
C MET A 422 -16.20 -36.37 15.69
N ASP A 423 -16.83 -36.83 16.77
CA ASP A 423 -16.73 -38.21 17.24
C ASP A 423 -17.44 -39.13 16.24
N LEU A 424 -16.77 -40.22 15.84
CA LEU A 424 -17.31 -41.18 14.88
C LEU A 424 -18.49 -41.98 15.45
N THR A 425 -18.63 -42.04 16.77
CA THR A 425 -19.70 -42.79 17.45
C THR A 425 -20.85 -41.90 17.90
N ASP A 426 -20.60 -40.59 18.05
CA ASP A 426 -21.60 -39.59 18.38
C ASP A 426 -21.37 -38.34 17.51
N GLY A 427 -22.09 -38.25 16.39
CA GLY A 427 -21.96 -37.16 15.43
C GLY A 427 -22.30 -35.77 15.96
N ASN A 428 -22.82 -35.65 17.19
CA ASN A 428 -23.06 -34.37 17.85
C ASN A 428 -21.93 -33.95 18.78
N LYS A 429 -20.96 -34.83 19.05
CA LYS A 429 -19.86 -34.58 19.96
C LYS A 429 -18.61 -34.14 19.20
N VAL A 430 -18.15 -32.92 19.46
CA VAL A 430 -16.87 -32.40 18.94
C VAL A 430 -15.72 -32.99 19.76
N VAL A 431 -14.82 -33.73 19.11
CA VAL A 431 -13.59 -34.28 19.72
C VAL A 431 -12.49 -33.23 19.78
N LYS A 432 -12.36 -32.44 18.72
CA LYS A 432 -11.39 -31.33 18.67
C LYS A 432 -11.95 -30.22 17.81
N SER A 433 -12.07 -29.02 18.38
CA SER A 433 -12.49 -27.86 17.60
C SER A 433 -11.35 -27.37 16.71
N ILE A 434 -11.65 -27.19 15.42
CA ILE A 434 -10.71 -26.72 14.41
C ILE A 434 -11.44 -25.73 13.50
N ASN A 435 -10.80 -24.61 13.21
CA ASN A 435 -11.27 -23.62 12.26
C ASN A 435 -10.07 -22.83 11.72
N CYS A 436 -10.29 -21.90 10.80
CA CYS A 436 -9.20 -21.13 10.19
C CYS A 436 -8.27 -20.45 11.23
N LEU A 437 -8.81 -19.95 12.34
CA LEU A 437 -8.05 -19.24 13.37
C LEU A 437 -7.20 -20.14 14.27
N THR A 438 -7.40 -21.47 14.22
CA THR A 438 -6.50 -22.39 14.93
C THR A 438 -5.12 -22.44 14.29
N CYS A 439 -5.03 -22.08 13.00
CA CYS A 439 -3.80 -22.12 12.21
C CYS A 439 -3.37 -20.75 11.73
N HIS A 440 -4.30 -19.82 11.49
CA HIS A 440 -4.03 -18.52 10.90
C HIS A 440 -4.33 -17.34 11.81
N GLN A 441 -3.52 -16.30 11.65
CA GLN A 441 -3.67 -14.99 12.25
C GLN A 441 -4.34 -14.06 11.24
N PRO A 442 -5.57 -13.59 11.49
CA PRO A 442 -6.42 -12.99 10.46
C PRO A 442 -6.02 -11.56 10.06
N HIS A 443 -5.07 -10.96 10.78
CA HIS A 443 -4.63 -9.58 10.55
C HIS A 443 -3.18 -9.53 10.08
N ALA A 444 -2.22 -10.07 10.82
CA ALA A 444 -0.82 -9.99 10.44
C ALA A 444 0.03 -11.07 11.11
N SER A 445 1.17 -11.40 10.49
CA SER A 445 2.18 -12.32 11.01
C SER A 445 3.59 -11.87 10.60
N ALA A 446 4.59 -12.32 11.36
CA ALA A 446 6.00 -12.12 11.00
C ALA A 446 6.42 -13.02 9.83
N LYS A 447 5.66 -14.07 9.51
CA LYS A 447 5.92 -15.03 8.44
C LYS A 447 4.79 -15.04 7.42
N ASP A 448 5.08 -15.62 6.26
CA ASP A 448 4.13 -15.77 5.17
C ASP A 448 2.96 -16.69 5.56
N ASN A 449 1.90 -16.69 4.74
CA ASN A 449 0.67 -17.47 4.96
C ASN A 449 -0.08 -17.17 6.27
N LEU A 450 0.37 -16.14 7.00
CA LEU A 450 -0.27 -15.65 8.22
C LEU A 450 -0.45 -16.74 9.28
N LEU A 451 0.52 -17.61 9.48
CA LEU A 451 0.39 -18.65 10.52
C LEU A 451 0.40 -18.06 11.93
N VAL A 452 -0.39 -18.67 12.83
CA VAL A 452 -0.38 -18.35 14.26
C VAL A 452 1.01 -18.54 14.86
N LYS A 453 1.30 -17.80 15.94
CA LYS A 453 2.59 -17.84 16.68
C LYS A 453 3.82 -17.43 15.84
N ASP A 454 3.62 -16.68 14.75
CA ASP A 454 4.71 -16.12 13.94
C ASP A 454 5.73 -17.16 13.43
N GLN A 455 5.28 -18.40 13.25
CA GLN A 455 6.14 -19.54 12.91
C GLN A 455 6.06 -19.90 11.43
N GLU A 456 7.07 -20.64 10.95
CA GLU A 456 7.15 -21.08 9.56
C GLU A 456 6.23 -22.28 9.27
N ALA A 457 5.76 -22.39 8.03
CA ALA A 457 4.98 -23.51 7.53
C ALA A 457 5.84 -24.76 7.32
N ASN A 458 6.30 -25.38 8.41
CA ASN A 458 7.18 -26.56 8.38
C ASN A 458 6.73 -27.66 9.37
N GLY A 459 7.46 -28.77 9.43
CA GLY A 459 7.11 -29.91 10.29
C GLY A 459 6.91 -29.55 11.77
N LYS A 460 7.63 -28.55 12.28
CA LYS A 460 7.46 -28.07 13.67
C LYS A 460 6.09 -27.46 13.91
N PHE A 461 5.50 -26.81 12.90
CA PHE A 461 4.11 -26.33 12.98
C PHE A 461 3.14 -27.51 13.17
N CYS A 462 3.28 -28.55 12.36
CA CYS A 462 2.45 -29.75 12.44
C CYS A 462 2.56 -30.41 13.82
N GLU A 463 3.77 -30.51 14.37
CA GLU A 463 4.04 -31.06 15.69
C GLU A 463 3.28 -30.34 16.81
N THR A 464 2.94 -29.06 16.66
CA THR A 464 2.16 -28.32 17.69
C THR A 464 0.75 -28.86 17.90
N CYS A 465 0.21 -29.61 16.94
CA CYS A 465 -1.12 -30.21 16.99
C CYS A 465 -1.10 -31.74 17.02
N HIS A 466 0.01 -32.34 16.59
CA HIS A 466 0.22 -33.78 16.45
C HIS A 466 1.18 -34.36 17.50
N SER A 467 1.34 -33.69 18.65
CA SER A 467 2.40 -33.98 19.64
C SER A 467 2.31 -35.36 20.34
N THR A 468 1.41 -36.25 19.93
CA THR A 468 1.32 -37.64 20.41
C THR A 468 0.76 -38.59 19.33
N GLN A 469 1.57 -38.99 18.36
CA GLN A 469 1.46 -40.33 17.75
C GLN A 469 2.86 -40.90 17.56
N ALA A 470 3.05 -42.11 18.05
CA ALA A 470 4.31 -42.80 18.26
C ALA A 470 5.26 -42.82 17.05
N ALA A 471 6.55 -42.85 17.35
CA ALA A 471 7.59 -43.28 16.41
C ALA A 471 7.12 -44.53 15.62
N PRO A 472 7.29 -44.56 14.28
CA PRO A 472 7.08 -45.80 13.55
C PRO A 472 8.20 -46.77 13.94
N GLN A 473 7.84 -47.87 14.62
CA GLN A 473 8.72 -49.04 14.64
C GLN A 473 8.91 -49.51 13.19
N PRO A 474 10.14 -49.81 12.74
CA PRO A 474 10.36 -50.38 11.43
C PRO A 474 9.87 -51.84 11.43
N THR A 475 8.66 -52.08 10.91
CA THR A 475 8.21 -53.43 10.58
C THR A 475 8.79 -53.82 9.23
N THR A 476 9.83 -54.67 9.24
CA THR A 476 10.31 -55.36 8.03
C THR A 476 9.33 -56.47 7.60
N PRO A 477 9.22 -56.79 6.29
CA PRO A 477 8.07 -57.50 5.75
C PRO A 477 8.27 -59.02 5.58
N LYS A 478 7.16 -59.73 5.79
CA LYS A 478 6.67 -60.95 5.12
C LYS A 478 7.59 -62.18 5.00
N THR A 479 7.14 -63.21 5.73
CA THR A 479 7.36 -64.64 5.51
C THR A 479 7.18 -65.06 4.03
N GLY A 480 8.21 -65.66 3.45
CA GLY A 480 8.12 -66.53 2.27
C GLY A 480 7.67 -67.95 2.65
N PRO A 481 7.17 -68.75 1.68
CA PRO A 481 6.47 -70.00 1.96
C PRO A 481 7.42 -71.13 2.37
N LYS A 482 6.95 -71.95 3.32
CA LYS A 482 7.56 -73.20 3.77
C LYS A 482 7.62 -74.21 2.63
N THR A 483 8.83 -74.72 2.34
CA THR A 483 9.05 -76.05 1.79
C THR A 483 9.71 -76.89 2.88
N THR A 484 8.98 -77.84 3.46
CA THR A 484 9.52 -78.88 4.33
C THR A 484 10.18 -79.97 3.48
N PRO A 485 11.38 -80.44 3.83
CA PRO A 485 11.84 -81.77 3.45
C PRO A 485 11.35 -82.80 4.49
N THR A 486 10.99 -84.00 4.02
CA THR A 486 11.13 -85.34 4.69
C THR A 486 11.15 -85.34 6.23
N LYS A 487 10.25 -86.03 6.95
CA LYS A 487 9.66 -87.35 6.74
C LYS A 487 8.45 -87.49 7.67
#